data_AF-A0AA38GLY2-F1
#
_entry.id   AF-A0AA38GLY2-F1
#
_cell.length_a   1.000
_cell.length_b   1.000
_cell.length_c   1.000
_cell.angle_alpha   90.00
_cell.angle_beta   90.00
_cell.angle_gamma   90.00
#
_symmetry.space_group_name_H-M   'P 1'
#
loop_
_entity.id
_entity.type
_entity.pdbx_description
1 polymer ?
#
loop_
_entity_poly.entity_id
_entity_poly.type
_entity_poly.pdbx_seq_one_letter_code
_entity_poly.pdbx_strand_id
1 'polypeptide(L)'
;SEPFVTLYHWDLPQALEDEYGGFISSKFMEDFSLFAEKCFEEFGDRVKYWVTINEPLIFSSYGYDKGLHAPGRCSPSFGNCAAGNSATEPYIVAHNLLLAHSAVAKI
;
A
#
# COMPACT_ATOMS: atom_id res chain seq x y z
N SER A 1 -0.84 21.30 19.42
CA SER A 1 -1.36 20.00 18.94
C SER A 1 -0.18 19.17 18.48
N GLU A 2 -0.26 17.86 18.59
CA GLU A 2 0.78 16.95 18.08
C GLU A 2 0.28 16.34 16.75
N PRO A 3 1.11 16.28 15.70
CA PRO A 3 0.72 15.70 14.43
C PRO A 3 0.72 14.17 14.51
N PHE A 4 -0.36 13.58 13.99
CA PHE A 4 -0.45 12.15 13.69
C PHE A 4 -0.36 12.00 12.18
N VAL A 5 0.75 11.45 11.70
CA VAL A 5 1.04 11.38 10.27
C VAL A 5 0.88 9.94 9.79
N THR A 6 0.06 9.77 8.76
CA THR A 6 -0.04 8.52 8.01
C THR A 6 0.94 8.57 6.84
N LEU A 7 1.88 7.61 6.78
CA LEU A 7 2.86 7.52 5.69
C LEU A 7 2.21 7.16 4.36
N TYR A 8 1.27 6.21 4.36
CA TYR A 8 0.57 5.79 3.15
C TYR A 8 -0.95 5.82 3.32
N HIS A 9 -1.62 6.58 2.44
CA HIS A 9 -3.07 6.71 2.41
C HIS A 9 -3.61 6.48 0.99
N TRP A 10 -3.22 5.35 0.41
CA TRP A 10 -3.77 4.82 -0.85
C TRP A 10 -3.36 5.59 -2.12
N ASP A 11 -2.30 6.38 -2.02
CA ASP A 11 -1.79 7.31 -3.02
C ASP A 11 -0.43 6.84 -3.59
N LEU A 12 -0.36 5.57 -3.99
CA LEU A 12 0.87 4.98 -4.53
C LEU A 12 1.30 5.75 -5.79
N PRO A 13 2.59 6.11 -5.92
CA PRO A 13 3.11 6.69 -7.16
C PRO A 13 2.82 5.77 -8.35
N GLN A 14 2.17 6.30 -9.40
CA GLN A 14 1.81 5.53 -10.60
C GLN A 14 3.01 4.83 -11.24
N ALA A 15 4.20 5.42 -11.17
CA ALA A 15 5.43 4.82 -11.68
C ALA A 15 5.72 3.43 -11.09
N LEU A 16 5.40 3.20 -9.81
CA LEU A 16 5.61 1.91 -9.14
C LEU A 16 4.54 0.88 -9.52
N GLU A 17 3.31 1.34 -9.75
CA GLU A 17 2.25 0.49 -10.33
C GLU A 17 2.63 0.05 -11.75
N ASP A 18 3.14 0.97 -12.58
CA ASP A 18 3.55 0.69 -13.95
C ASP A 18 4.81 -0.19 -14.02
N GLU A 19 5.79 0.01 -13.13
CA GLU A 19 7.06 -0.71 -13.15
C GLU A 19 6.91 -2.18 -12.74
N TYR A 20 6.16 -2.46 -11.67
CA TYR A 20 6.09 -3.81 -11.10
C TYR A 20 4.70 -4.22 -10.58
N GLY A 21 3.65 -3.45 -10.86
CA GLY A 21 2.30 -3.76 -10.38
C GLY A 21 2.07 -3.42 -8.90
N GLY A 22 2.83 -2.46 -8.37
CA GLY A 22 2.65 -1.93 -7.02
C GLY A 22 2.63 -3.04 -5.96
N PHE A 23 1.53 -3.14 -5.23
CA PHE A 23 1.39 -4.03 -4.08
C PHE A 23 1.33 -5.53 -4.41
N ILE A 24 1.23 -5.90 -5.69
CA ILE A 24 1.34 -7.30 -6.12
C ILE A 24 2.79 -7.80 -6.00
N SER A 25 3.76 -6.90 -6.18
CA SER A 25 5.19 -7.22 -6.10
C SER A 25 5.71 -7.08 -4.67
N SER A 26 6.61 -7.99 -4.27
CA SER A 26 7.34 -7.86 -3.02
C SER A 26 8.30 -6.67 -2.99
N LYS A 27 8.67 -6.12 -4.17
CA LYS A 27 9.51 -4.92 -4.29
C LYS A 27 8.94 -3.70 -3.56
N PHE A 28 7.61 -3.61 -3.47
CA PHE A 28 6.94 -2.52 -2.74
C PHE A 28 7.46 -2.35 -1.31
N MET A 29 7.83 -3.44 -0.64
CA MET A 29 8.37 -3.38 0.72
C MET A 29 9.67 -2.55 0.78
N GLU A 30 10.58 -2.73 -0.19
CA GLU A 30 11.86 -2.03 -0.23
C GLU A 30 11.65 -0.53 -0.51
N ASP A 31 10.88 -0.19 -1.54
CA ASP A 31 10.58 1.20 -1.89
C ASP A 31 9.81 1.94 -0.78
N PHE A 32 8.86 1.25 -0.13
CA PHE A 32 8.13 1.85 1.00
C PHE A 32 9.03 2.07 2.22
N SER A 33 10.00 1.19 2.46
CA SER A 33 10.96 1.34 3.56
C SER A 33 11.86 2.55 3.32
N LEU A 34 12.39 2.72 2.10
CA LEU A 34 13.17 3.89 1.72
C LEU A 34 12.38 5.19 1.83
N PHE A 35 11.10 5.18 1.40
CA PHE A 35 10.21 6.31 1.56
C PHE A 35 10.01 6.67 3.05
N ALA A 36 9.73 5.68 3.88
CA ALA A 36 9.51 5.89 5.31
C ALA A 36 10.77 6.39 6.02
N GLU A 37 11.96 5.82 5.73
CA GLU A 37 13.25 6.31 6.23
C GLU A 37 13.41 7.79 5.90
N LYS A 38 13.13 8.18 4.64
CA LYS A 38 13.25 9.56 4.24
C LYS A 38 12.27 10.48 4.99
N CYS A 39 11.04 10.04 5.23
CA CYS A 39 10.09 10.78 6.06
C CYS A 39 10.56 10.92 7.52
N PHE A 40 11.15 9.87 8.10
CA PHE A 40 11.65 9.91 9.47
C PHE A 40 12.86 10.83 9.62
N GLU A 41 13.78 10.84 8.64
CA GLU A 41 14.90 11.78 8.59
C GLU A 41 14.44 13.25 8.56
N GLU A 42 13.48 13.57 7.68
CA GLU A 42 13.09 14.95 7.40
C GLU A 42 12.08 15.52 8.42
N PHE A 43 11.28 14.65 9.04
CA PHE A 43 10.15 15.07 9.87
C PHE A 43 10.14 14.47 11.27
N GLY A 44 10.99 13.48 11.57
CA GLY A 44 11.03 12.79 12.87
C GLY A 44 11.42 13.70 14.04
N ASP A 45 12.05 14.85 13.76
CA ASP A 45 12.33 15.88 14.75
C ASP A 45 11.03 16.47 15.35
N ARG A 46 9.96 16.59 14.54
CA ARG A 46 8.67 17.21 14.88
C ARG A 46 7.50 16.24 15.01
N VAL A 47 7.50 15.15 14.26
CA VAL A 47 6.42 14.15 14.25
C VAL A 47 6.76 13.01 15.20
N LYS A 48 5.90 12.79 16.20
CA LYS A 48 6.09 11.75 17.24
C LYS A 48 5.14 10.57 17.10
N TYR A 49 4.09 10.71 16.29
CA TYR A 49 3.08 9.68 16.08
C TYR A 49 2.96 9.37 14.59
N TRP A 50 3.27 8.13 14.25
CA TRP A 50 3.29 7.63 12.89
C TRP A 50 2.30 6.49 12.72
N VAL A 51 1.53 6.56 11.65
CA VAL A 51 0.74 5.44 11.12
C VAL A 51 1.40 5.05 9.81
N THR A 52 1.72 3.78 9.62
CA THR A 52 2.41 3.33 8.40
C THR A 52 1.44 3.25 7.23
N ILE A 53 0.39 2.44 7.34
CA ILE A 53 -0.56 2.18 6.26
C ILE A 53 -1.98 2.39 6.80
N ASN A 54 -2.76 3.23 6.13
CA ASN A 54 -4.19 3.37 6.41
C ASN A 54 -4.97 2.12 5.95
N GLU A 55 -5.76 1.53 6.84
CA GLU A 55 -6.79 0.53 6.53
C GLU A 55 -6.42 -0.50 5.44
N PRO A 56 -5.40 -1.36 5.67
CA PRO A 56 -4.88 -2.28 4.64
C PRO A 56 -5.94 -3.28 4.14
N LEU A 57 -6.92 -3.63 4.98
CA LEU A 57 -8.04 -4.48 4.58
C LEU A 57 -8.93 -3.80 3.52
N ILE A 58 -9.23 -2.52 3.69
CA ILE A 58 -10.06 -1.77 2.75
C ILE A 58 -9.29 -1.60 1.44
N PHE A 59 -8.01 -1.24 1.51
CA PHE A 59 -7.16 -1.12 0.33
C PHE A 59 -7.10 -2.43 -0.48
N SER A 60 -6.79 -3.56 0.16
CA SER A 60 -6.71 -4.86 -0.51
C SER A 60 -8.06 -5.28 -1.12
N SER A 61 -9.16 -5.22 -0.34
CA SER A 61 -10.46 -5.68 -0.83
C SER A 61 -11.08 -4.75 -1.88
N TYR A 62 -11.03 -3.44 -1.70
CA TYR A 62 -11.64 -2.51 -2.66
C TYR A 62 -10.75 -2.29 -3.89
N GLY A 63 -9.43 -2.41 -3.76
CA GLY A 63 -8.48 -2.26 -4.86
C GLY A 63 -8.29 -3.51 -5.73
N TYR A 64 -8.39 -4.71 -5.14
CA TYR A 64 -7.99 -5.98 -5.81
C TYR A 64 -9.02 -7.11 -5.77
N ASP A 65 -10.12 -6.98 -5.01
CA ASP A 65 -11.27 -7.91 -5.07
C ASP A 65 -12.43 -7.28 -5.83
N LYS A 66 -12.91 -6.13 -5.35
CA LYS A 66 -14.09 -5.44 -5.92
C LYS A 66 -13.77 -4.48 -7.05
N GLY A 67 -12.50 -4.07 -7.19
CA GLY A 67 -12.05 -3.08 -8.19
C GLY A 67 -12.75 -1.72 -8.08
N LEU A 68 -13.20 -1.32 -6.89
CA LEU A 68 -13.91 -0.06 -6.64
C LEU A 68 -12.95 1.10 -6.34
N HIS A 69 -11.76 0.82 -5.82
CA HIS A 69 -10.70 1.79 -5.57
C HIS A 69 -9.51 1.52 -6.50
N ALA A 70 -8.63 2.50 -6.67
CA ALA A 70 -7.37 2.29 -7.38
C ALA A 70 -6.58 1.11 -6.76
N PRO A 71 -5.90 0.28 -7.58
CA PRO A 71 -5.75 0.38 -9.03
C PRO A 71 -6.93 -0.17 -9.85
N GLY A 72 -8.03 -0.60 -9.21
CA GLY A 72 -9.24 -1.03 -9.91
C GLY A 72 -9.11 -2.43 -10.51
N ARG A 73 -8.50 -3.36 -9.77
CA ARG A 73 -8.29 -4.75 -10.20
C ARG A 73 -9.35 -5.67 -9.63
N CYS A 74 -9.88 -6.55 -10.47
CA CYS A 74 -10.84 -7.58 -10.07
C CYS A 74 -10.95 -8.66 -11.14
N SER A 75 -11.51 -9.82 -10.79
CA SER A 75 -11.89 -10.84 -11.78
C SER A 75 -13.09 -10.35 -12.61
N PRO A 76 -13.23 -10.79 -13.88
CA PRO A 76 -14.32 -10.34 -14.77
C PRO A 76 -15.74 -10.57 -14.24
N SER A 77 -15.92 -11.53 -13.33
CA SER A 77 -17.21 -11.83 -12.71
C SER A 77 -17.68 -10.80 -11.68
N PHE A 78 -16.78 -9.96 -11.16
CA PHE A 78 -17.09 -9.00 -10.08
C PHE A 78 -17.17 -7.55 -10.57
N GLY A 79 -16.71 -7.24 -11.78
CA GLY A 79 -16.75 -5.88 -12.32
C GLY A 79 -16.11 -5.76 -13.70
N ASN A 80 -16.11 -4.54 -14.25
CA ASN A 80 -15.48 -4.20 -15.53
C ASN A 80 -14.01 -3.76 -15.34
N CYS A 81 -13.24 -4.53 -14.58
CA CYS A 81 -11.83 -4.26 -14.35
C CYS A 81 -11.00 -4.66 -15.56
N ALA A 82 -9.97 -3.88 -15.90
CA ALA A 82 -9.09 -4.16 -17.03
C ALA A 82 -8.22 -5.42 -16.81
N ALA A 83 -7.91 -5.73 -15.55
CA ALA A 83 -7.12 -6.88 -15.14
C ALA A 83 -7.43 -7.23 -13.68
N GLY A 84 -6.97 -8.39 -13.22
CA GLY A 84 -7.00 -8.79 -11.82
C GLY A 84 -7.44 -10.22 -11.60
N ASN A 85 -7.28 -10.68 -10.36
CA ASN A 85 -7.84 -11.94 -9.88
C ASN A 85 -8.28 -11.81 -8.43
N SER A 86 -9.58 -11.61 -8.23
CA SER A 86 -10.23 -11.44 -6.93
C SER A 86 -10.03 -12.64 -5.98
N ALA A 87 -9.71 -13.83 -6.51
CA ALA A 87 -9.48 -15.02 -5.69
C ALA A 87 -8.06 -15.09 -5.11
N THR A 88 -7.11 -14.29 -5.62
CA THR A 88 -5.69 -14.41 -5.24
C THR A 88 -5.04 -13.08 -4.88
N GLU A 89 -5.28 -12.03 -5.68
CA GLU A 89 -4.60 -10.74 -5.53
C GLU A 89 -4.85 -10.05 -4.19
N PRO A 90 -6.07 -10.05 -3.61
CA PRO A 90 -6.30 -9.44 -2.29
C PRO A 90 -5.39 -10.03 -1.21
N TYR A 91 -5.14 -11.34 -1.24
CA TYR A 91 -4.30 -12.02 -0.27
C TYR A 91 -2.82 -11.70 -0.46
N ILE A 92 -2.36 -11.63 -1.72
CA ILE A 92 -0.99 -11.22 -2.06
C ILE A 92 -0.73 -9.79 -1.58
N VAL A 93 -1.65 -8.88 -1.91
CA VAL A 93 -1.57 -7.47 -1.52
C VAL A 93 -1.60 -7.33 0.01
N ALA A 94 -2.53 -8.00 0.69
CA ALA A 94 -2.59 -7.97 2.15
C ALA A 94 -1.29 -8.49 2.79
N HIS A 95 -0.70 -9.55 2.24
CA HIS A 95 0.58 -10.07 2.71
C HIS A 95 1.71 -9.05 2.54
N ASN A 96 1.85 -8.45 1.35
CA ASN A 96 2.89 -7.47 1.07
C ASN A 96 2.72 -6.18 1.91
N LEU A 97 1.48 -5.73 2.15
CA LEU A 97 1.19 -4.60 3.04
C LEU A 97 1.65 -4.90 4.48
N LEU A 98 1.42 -6.12 4.99
CA LEU A 98 1.86 -6.52 6.33
C LEU A 98 3.38 -6.62 6.43
N LEU A 99 4.05 -7.14 5.39
CA LEU A 99 5.51 -7.17 5.33
C LEU A 99 6.10 -5.75 5.30
N ALA A 100 5.55 -4.88 4.45
CA ALA A 100 5.97 -3.47 4.36
C ALA A 100 5.73 -2.71 5.66
N HIS A 101 4.57 -2.89 6.30
CA HIS A 101 4.29 -2.39 7.65
C HIS A 101 5.35 -2.85 8.65
N SER A 102 5.65 -4.15 8.68
CA SER A 102 6.60 -4.73 9.62
C SER A 102 8.04 -4.27 9.36
N ALA A 103 8.43 -4.08 8.11
CA ALA A 103 9.75 -3.56 7.74
C ALA A 103 9.92 -2.13 8.27
N VAL A 104 8.95 -1.25 7.99
CA VAL A 104 8.99 0.15 8.46
C VAL A 104 8.93 0.26 9.98
N ALA A 105 8.13 -0.57 10.66
CA ALA A 105 8.05 -0.56 12.11
C ALA A 105 9.35 -1.00 12.83
N LYS A 106 10.33 -1.54 12.09
CA LYS A 106 11.64 -1.97 12.62
C LYS A 106 12.75 -0.94 12.40
N ILE A 107 12.47 0.12 11.65
CA ILE A 107 13.39 1.24 11.40
C ILE A 107 13.39 2.13 12.64
#